data_AF-A0A356TFG0-F1
#
_entry.id   AF-A0A356TFG0-F1
#
_cell.length_a   1.000
_cell.length_b   1.000
_cell.length_c   1.000
_cell.angle_alpha   90.00
_cell.angle_beta   90.00
_cell.angle_gamma   90.00
#
_symmetry.space_group_name_H-M   'P 1'
#
loop_
_entity.id
_entity.type
_entity.pdbx_description
1 polymer ?
#
loop_
_entity_poly.entity_id
_entity_poly.type
_entity_poly.pdbx_seq_one_letter_code
_entity_poly.pdbx_strand_id
1 'polypeptide(L)'
;MLVLAWGCDGEAAPEDSGRVGMDAGPVETDAGGDGGVTEDAEVGDADVGDGGADGGVETDAGPAGPCPGALPSAGASCGMPGLVCTYGDDPRLACRDRAECTDAGWTVEMPDCAPLDMSACPPEMPGAVDTCDGMVGAYCEYGETACGCTNCFGGPCGGTAMWDCTMPPPDSRCPRRTPNAGDYCADEGLTCDYGTCTLGTQASLTCTDGAWRSTDIPCPV
;
A
#
# COMPACT_ATOMS: atom_id res chain seq x y z
N MET A 1 48.26 26.46 -5.94
CA MET A 1 48.79 25.38 -6.79
C MET A 1 48.14 24.11 -6.26
N LEU A 2 47.10 23.50 -6.84
CA LEU A 2 46.49 23.52 -8.17
C LEU A 2 44.99 23.20 -7.93
N VAL A 3 44.07 23.96 -8.53
CA VAL A 3 42.62 23.72 -8.49
C VAL A 3 42.26 23.06 -9.82
N LEU A 4 41.65 21.88 -9.81
CA LEU A 4 41.11 21.23 -11.02
C LEU A 4 39.59 21.34 -10.99
N ALA A 5 39.10 22.35 -11.69
CA ALA A 5 37.71 22.46 -12.10
C ALA A 5 37.52 21.62 -13.37
N TRP A 6 36.54 20.72 -13.37
CA TRP A 6 36.00 20.12 -14.59
C TRP A 6 34.66 20.80 -14.86
N GLY A 7 34.65 21.65 -15.88
CA GLY A 7 33.44 22.21 -16.47
C GLY A 7 32.92 21.27 -17.55
N CYS A 8 31.60 21.17 -17.63
CA CYS A 8 30.88 20.74 -18.83
C CYS A 8 29.98 21.91 -19.25
N ASP A 9 30.47 22.73 -20.19
CA ASP A 9 29.64 23.34 -21.25
C ASP A 9 28.90 22.19 -21.97
N GLY A 10 27.64 22.26 -22.36
CA GLY A 10 26.79 23.40 -22.70
C GLY A 10 26.46 23.31 -24.19
N GLU A 11 25.34 22.70 -24.57
CA GLU A 11 24.79 22.80 -25.93
C GLU A 11 23.27 22.56 -25.92
N ALA A 12 22.55 23.57 -26.42
CA ALA A 12 21.10 23.66 -26.51
C ALA A 12 20.64 23.69 -27.97
N ALA A 13 19.35 23.36 -28.16
CA ALA A 13 18.45 23.63 -29.30
C ALA A 13 18.52 22.66 -30.52
N PRO A 14 17.45 22.52 -31.35
CA PRO A 14 16.25 23.38 -31.43
C PRO A 14 14.88 22.66 -31.43
N GLU A 15 13.84 23.49 -31.29
CA GLU A 15 12.44 23.21 -31.57
C GLU A 15 12.22 23.09 -33.10
N ASP A 16 11.41 22.13 -33.55
CA ASP A 16 10.83 22.13 -34.90
C ASP A 16 9.36 21.70 -34.86
N SER A 17 8.52 22.50 -35.50
CA SER A 17 7.08 22.36 -35.58
C SER A 17 6.69 21.57 -36.82
N GLY A 18 5.80 20.57 -36.71
CA GLY A 18 5.25 19.89 -37.88
C GLY A 18 3.94 19.16 -37.62
N ARG A 19 2.80 19.75 -38.01
CA ARG A 19 1.50 19.08 -38.15
C ARG A 19 1.37 18.46 -39.54
N VAL A 20 0.89 17.22 -39.63
CA VAL A 20 0.02 16.60 -40.66
C VAL A 20 -0.19 15.13 -40.19
N GLY A 21 -1.37 14.53 -40.08
CA GLY A 21 -2.51 14.54 -40.97
C GLY A 21 -2.44 13.30 -41.88
N MET A 22 -3.39 12.36 -41.68
CA MET A 22 -3.92 11.33 -42.62
C MET A 22 -3.75 9.84 -42.23
N ASP A 23 -4.90 9.29 -41.81
CA ASP A 23 -5.57 8.07 -42.29
C ASP A 23 -4.77 6.81 -42.66
N ALA A 24 -5.04 5.72 -41.93
CA ALA A 24 -5.14 4.38 -42.48
C ALA A 24 -6.04 3.50 -41.58
N GLY A 25 -7.19 3.05 -42.10
CA GLY A 25 -7.90 1.84 -41.61
C GLY A 25 -7.12 0.56 -41.97
N PRO A 26 -7.72 -0.65 -41.98
CA PRO A 26 -9.16 -0.98 -41.95
C PRO A 26 -9.51 -2.15 -40.99
N VAL A 27 -10.73 -2.71 -41.18
CA VAL A 27 -11.22 -4.07 -40.80
C VAL A 27 -11.75 -4.22 -39.37
N GLU A 28 -12.92 -4.81 -39.06
CA GLU A 28 -14.06 -5.38 -39.78
C GLU A 28 -15.18 -5.56 -38.73
N THR A 29 -16.44 -5.33 -39.08
CA THR A 29 -17.57 -5.92 -38.34
C THR A 29 -18.73 -6.20 -39.30
N ASP A 30 -18.82 -7.45 -39.76
CA ASP A 30 -20.06 -8.04 -40.23
C ASP A 30 -20.49 -9.13 -39.25
N ALA A 31 -21.64 -8.92 -38.61
CA ALA A 31 -22.47 -9.99 -38.06
C ALA A 31 -23.93 -9.51 -38.11
N GLY A 32 -24.72 -10.22 -38.91
CA GLY A 32 -26.04 -9.78 -39.39
C GLY A 32 -27.20 -9.98 -38.42
N GLY A 33 -28.33 -9.41 -38.82
CA GLY A 33 -29.64 -9.62 -38.21
C GLY A 33 -30.73 -9.26 -39.22
N ASP A 34 -31.37 -10.29 -39.78
CA ASP A 34 -32.56 -10.19 -40.65
C ASP A 34 -33.86 -10.27 -39.82
N GLY A 35 -34.84 -9.43 -40.21
CA GLY A 35 -36.30 -9.57 -39.97
C GLY A 35 -36.80 -9.25 -38.55
N GLY A 36 -37.76 -8.37 -38.27
CA GLY A 36 -38.90 -7.86 -39.03
C GLY A 36 -40.21 -8.44 -38.46
N VAL A 37 -40.99 -7.67 -37.68
CA VAL A 37 -42.44 -7.36 -37.84
C VAL A 37 -43.06 -6.66 -36.59
N THR A 38 -43.77 -5.57 -36.90
CA THR A 38 -44.98 -4.89 -36.36
C THR A 38 -45.62 -5.17 -34.98
N GLU A 39 -45.96 -4.04 -34.32
CA GLU A 39 -47.21 -3.63 -33.64
C GLU A 39 -47.58 -4.12 -32.22
N ASP A 40 -47.69 -3.12 -31.32
CA ASP A 40 -48.55 -2.86 -30.15
C ASP A 40 -49.04 -3.99 -29.23
N ALA A 41 -48.62 -3.92 -27.95
CA ALA A 41 -49.46 -4.22 -26.78
C ALA A 41 -48.86 -3.64 -25.47
N GLU A 42 -49.74 -3.10 -24.64
CA GLU A 42 -49.49 -2.42 -23.38
C GLU A 42 -49.27 -3.37 -22.17
N VAL A 43 -48.83 -2.75 -21.06
CA VAL A 43 -48.84 -3.11 -19.62
C VAL A 43 -47.86 -4.14 -19.01
N GLY A 44 -47.11 -3.65 -18.01
CA GLY A 44 -46.45 -4.44 -16.97
C GLY A 44 -45.39 -3.67 -16.18
N ASP A 45 -45.78 -2.99 -15.10
CA ASP A 45 -44.88 -2.45 -14.06
C ASP A 45 -44.05 -3.58 -13.42
N ALA A 46 -42.72 -3.41 -13.36
CA ALA A 46 -41.82 -3.99 -12.35
C ALA A 46 -40.40 -3.36 -12.39
N ASP A 47 -40.11 -2.59 -11.34
CA ASP A 47 -38.85 -2.48 -10.57
C ASP A 47 -37.49 -2.55 -11.30
N VAL A 48 -36.77 -1.42 -11.36
CA VAL A 48 -35.31 -1.37 -11.10
C VAL A 48 -34.97 -0.03 -10.44
N GLY A 49 -34.73 -0.04 -9.13
CA GLY A 49 -34.12 1.08 -8.42
C GLY A 49 -32.65 1.20 -8.78
N ASP A 50 -32.23 2.43 -9.06
CA ASP A 50 -30.86 2.85 -9.41
C ASP A 50 -29.81 2.22 -8.49
N GLY A 51 -29.01 1.31 -9.04
CA GLY A 51 -27.75 0.88 -8.44
C GLY A 51 -26.71 1.96 -8.69
N GLY A 52 -26.54 2.86 -7.73
CA GLY A 52 -25.38 3.74 -7.67
C GLY A 52 -24.13 2.91 -7.49
N ALA A 53 -23.41 2.66 -8.58
CA ALA A 53 -22.04 2.19 -8.54
C ALA A 53 -21.16 3.41 -8.26
N ASP A 54 -20.74 3.56 -7.01
CA ASP A 54 -19.68 4.48 -6.64
C ASP A 54 -18.41 4.00 -7.37
N GLY A 55 -18.01 4.75 -8.39
CA GLY A 55 -16.81 4.48 -9.18
C GLY A 55 -15.56 4.61 -8.30
N GLY A 56 -15.12 3.49 -7.73
CA GLY A 56 -13.75 3.32 -7.29
C GLY A 56 -12.84 3.35 -8.51
N VAL A 57 -11.80 4.18 -8.45
CA VAL A 57 -10.75 4.17 -9.46
C VAL A 57 -10.06 2.82 -9.36
N GLU A 58 -10.30 1.94 -10.33
CA GLU A 58 -9.55 0.70 -10.52
C GLU A 58 -8.10 1.08 -10.84
N THR A 59 -7.30 1.36 -9.82
CA THR A 59 -5.85 1.22 -9.95
C THR A 59 -5.62 -0.27 -10.19
N ASP A 60 -5.09 -0.65 -11.36
CA ASP A 60 -4.72 -2.02 -11.79
C ASP A 60 -4.33 -2.93 -10.61
N ALA A 61 -5.35 -3.44 -9.92
CA ALA A 61 -5.15 -4.22 -8.72
C ALA A 61 -4.68 -5.56 -9.26
N GLY A 62 -3.46 -5.95 -8.87
CA GLY A 62 -3.01 -7.31 -9.10
C GLY A 62 -4.06 -8.33 -8.66
N PRO A 63 -3.94 -9.59 -9.08
CA PRO A 63 -4.90 -10.63 -8.71
C PRO A 63 -5.19 -10.58 -7.20
N ALA A 64 -6.47 -10.62 -6.83
CA ALA A 64 -6.89 -10.54 -5.45
C ALA A 64 -6.20 -11.63 -4.63
N GLY A 65 -5.58 -11.26 -3.51
CA GLY A 65 -4.97 -12.20 -2.59
C GLY A 65 -6.00 -13.17 -1.97
N PRO A 66 -5.55 -14.19 -1.22
CA PRO A 66 -6.44 -15.15 -0.56
C PRO A 66 -7.33 -14.53 0.54
N CYS A 67 -7.03 -13.31 0.98
CA CYS A 67 -7.79 -12.60 1.99
C CYS A 67 -9.07 -11.97 1.43
N PRO A 68 -10.17 -11.97 2.20
CA PRO A 68 -11.34 -11.16 1.88
C PRO A 68 -10.96 -9.68 1.65
N GLY A 69 -11.66 -8.97 0.76
CA GLY A 69 -11.40 -7.54 0.52
C GLY A 69 -11.76 -6.61 1.69
N ALA A 70 -12.43 -7.12 2.72
CA ALA A 70 -12.79 -6.39 3.93
C ALA A 70 -12.66 -7.28 5.16
N LEU A 71 -12.47 -6.67 6.33
CA LEU A 71 -12.34 -7.39 7.60
C LEU A 71 -13.55 -8.33 7.82
N PRO A 72 -13.33 -9.65 7.93
CA PRO A 72 -14.42 -10.59 8.16
C PRO A 72 -15.02 -10.43 9.56
N SER A 73 -16.24 -10.91 9.74
CA SER A 73 -16.84 -10.99 11.08
C SER A 73 -16.23 -12.14 11.88
N ALA A 74 -16.01 -11.92 13.18
CA ALA A 74 -15.55 -12.97 14.08
C ALA A 74 -16.52 -14.17 14.08
N GLY A 75 -15.97 -15.39 13.96
CA GLY A 75 -16.72 -16.64 13.87
C GLY A 75 -17.32 -16.95 12.49
N ALA A 76 -17.16 -16.07 11.50
CA ALA A 76 -17.56 -16.39 10.12
C ALA A 76 -16.71 -17.54 9.56
N SER A 77 -17.31 -18.42 8.76
CA SER A 77 -16.60 -19.54 8.14
C SER A 77 -15.51 -19.04 7.20
N CYS A 78 -14.38 -19.76 7.18
CA CYS A 78 -13.24 -19.45 6.34
C CYS A 78 -12.68 -20.73 5.70
N GLY A 79 -12.13 -20.63 4.50
CA GLY A 79 -11.78 -21.79 3.68
C GLY A 79 -10.38 -22.35 3.91
N MET A 80 -9.51 -21.61 4.60
CA MET A 80 -8.08 -21.92 4.68
C MET A 80 -7.54 -21.70 6.10
N PRO A 81 -7.65 -22.70 6.99
CA PRO A 81 -7.06 -22.63 8.33
C PRO A 81 -5.58 -22.26 8.27
N GLY A 82 -5.14 -21.35 9.14
CA GLY A 82 -3.78 -20.79 9.16
C GLY A 82 -3.56 -19.61 8.20
N LEU A 83 -4.58 -19.17 7.45
CA LEU A 83 -4.51 -17.91 6.72
C LEU A 83 -4.59 -16.73 7.69
N VAL A 84 -3.60 -15.83 7.61
CA VAL A 84 -3.56 -14.59 8.39
C VAL A 84 -3.66 -13.42 7.42
N CYS A 85 -4.60 -12.53 7.70
CA CYS A 85 -4.88 -11.32 6.95
C CYS A 85 -4.69 -10.11 7.87
N THR A 86 -4.05 -9.05 7.39
CA THR A 86 -4.07 -7.75 8.08
C THR A 86 -4.80 -6.70 7.23
N TYR A 87 -5.35 -5.68 7.87
CA TYR A 87 -6.15 -4.66 7.20
C TYR A 87 -5.83 -3.26 7.72
N GLY A 88 -5.90 -2.29 6.81
CA GLY A 88 -5.58 -0.89 7.07
C GLY A 88 -4.17 -0.49 6.65
N ASP A 89 -3.88 0.80 6.83
CA ASP A 89 -2.69 1.46 6.30
C ASP A 89 -1.73 1.95 7.41
N ASP A 90 -1.98 1.62 8.68
CA ASP A 90 -1.09 2.01 9.77
C ASP A 90 0.32 1.45 9.50
N PRO A 91 1.39 2.25 9.53
CA PRO A 91 2.75 1.77 9.29
C PRO A 91 3.22 0.77 10.36
N ARG A 92 2.58 0.74 11.53
CA ARG A 92 2.82 -0.23 12.59
C ARG A 92 1.91 -1.44 12.33
N LEU A 93 2.45 -2.56 11.86
CA LEU A 93 1.64 -3.77 11.59
C LEU A 93 0.85 -4.24 12.81
N ALA A 94 1.40 -4.08 14.02
CA ALA A 94 0.71 -4.42 15.27
C ALA A 94 -0.51 -3.54 15.57
N CYS A 95 -0.68 -2.43 14.85
CA CYS A 95 -1.83 -1.52 14.93
C CYS A 95 -2.84 -1.72 13.80
N ARG A 96 -2.59 -2.66 12.88
CA ARG A 96 -3.54 -3.03 11.84
C ARG A 96 -4.53 -4.06 12.39
N ASP A 97 -5.76 -4.01 11.89
CA ASP A 97 -6.72 -5.06 12.20
C ASP A 97 -6.20 -6.39 11.64
N ARG A 98 -6.39 -7.47 12.39
CA ARG A 98 -5.88 -8.80 12.05
C ARG A 98 -7.03 -9.80 12.06
N ALA A 99 -7.10 -10.62 11.01
CA ALA A 99 -7.99 -11.76 10.95
C ALA A 99 -7.21 -13.04 10.70
N GLU A 100 -7.42 -14.05 11.52
CA GLU A 100 -6.81 -15.37 11.38
C GLU A 100 -7.89 -16.43 11.18
N CYS A 101 -7.78 -17.19 10.09
CA CYS A 101 -8.68 -18.30 9.84
C CYS A 101 -8.26 -19.49 10.69
N THR A 102 -9.14 -19.92 11.59
CA THR A 102 -8.97 -21.12 12.41
C THR A 102 -9.94 -22.21 11.98
N ASP A 103 -9.84 -23.41 12.56
CA ASP A 103 -10.82 -24.49 12.33
C ASP A 103 -12.25 -24.10 12.76
N ALA A 104 -12.40 -23.09 13.63
CA ALA A 104 -13.69 -22.58 14.10
C ALA A 104 -14.23 -21.40 13.28
N GLY A 105 -13.50 -20.94 12.26
CA GLY A 105 -13.78 -19.72 11.50
C GLY A 105 -12.78 -18.61 11.79
N TRP A 106 -13.10 -17.40 11.33
CA TRP A 106 -12.26 -16.20 11.50
C TRP A 106 -12.19 -15.78 12.97
N THR A 107 -10.98 -15.67 13.51
CA THR A 107 -10.66 -14.92 14.72
C THR A 107 -10.25 -13.52 14.30
N VAL A 108 -10.79 -12.48 14.95
CA VAL A 108 -10.55 -11.07 14.58
C VAL A 108 -10.00 -10.32 15.79
N GLU A 109 -8.93 -9.57 15.57
CA GLU A 109 -8.26 -8.71 16.53
C GLU A 109 -8.23 -7.29 15.97
N MET A 110 -8.71 -6.32 16.75
CA MET A 110 -8.72 -4.89 16.39
C MET A 110 -7.91 -4.14 17.46
N PRO A 111 -6.62 -3.89 17.22
CA PRO A 111 -5.76 -3.21 18.19
C PRO A 111 -6.20 -1.77 18.44
N ASP A 112 -6.18 -1.34 19.71
CA ASP A 112 -6.38 0.06 20.07
C ASP A 112 -5.00 0.75 20.14
N CYS A 113 -4.61 1.37 19.03
CA CYS A 113 -3.37 2.13 18.93
C CYS A 113 -3.61 3.63 18.97
N ALA A 114 -2.75 4.36 19.67
CA ALA A 114 -2.75 5.82 19.60
C ALA A 114 -2.53 6.28 18.15
N PRO A 115 -3.32 7.25 17.65
CA PRO A 115 -3.17 7.75 16.29
C PRO A 115 -1.81 8.43 16.10
N LEU A 116 -1.26 8.30 14.90
CA LEU A 116 -0.03 8.98 14.51
C LEU A 116 -0.31 10.45 14.21
N ASP A 117 0.53 11.35 14.72
CA ASP A 117 0.38 12.78 14.47
C ASP A 117 1.12 13.21 13.19
N MET A 118 0.42 13.24 12.07
CA MET A 118 0.97 13.70 10.80
C MET A 118 1.04 15.23 10.70
N SER A 119 0.39 15.98 11.61
CA SER A 119 0.36 17.44 11.58
C SER A 119 1.64 18.07 12.13
N ALA A 120 2.38 17.32 12.94
CA ALA A 120 3.66 17.71 13.51
C ALA A 120 4.86 17.50 12.56
N CYS A 121 4.62 17.09 11.31
CA CYS A 121 5.67 16.83 10.33
C CYS A 121 6.37 18.11 9.84
N PRO A 122 7.70 18.22 10.00
CA PRO A 122 8.48 19.25 9.34
C PRO A 122 8.24 19.28 7.82
N PRO A 123 8.39 20.45 7.15
CA PRO A 123 8.23 20.53 5.69
C PRO A 123 9.36 19.85 4.92
N GLU A 124 10.55 19.73 5.54
CA GLU A 124 11.71 19.05 4.98
C GLU A 124 12.06 17.84 5.83
N MET A 125 12.58 16.79 5.20
CA MET A 125 12.96 15.58 5.91
C MET A 125 14.03 15.90 6.98
N PRO A 126 13.77 15.60 8.26
CA PRO A 126 14.74 15.83 9.31
C PRO A 126 15.91 14.85 9.19
N GLY A 127 17.06 15.21 9.77
CA GLY A 127 18.13 14.25 10.00
C GLY A 127 17.70 13.23 11.05
N ALA A 128 18.10 11.96 10.89
CA ALA A 128 17.75 10.83 11.77
C ALA A 128 18.31 10.91 13.22
N VAL A 129 18.85 12.06 13.62
CA VAL A 129 19.29 12.34 15.00
C VAL A 129 18.91 13.76 15.44
N ASP A 130 18.15 14.47 14.61
CA ASP A 130 17.65 15.79 14.96
C ASP A 130 16.62 15.63 16.09
N THR A 131 16.70 16.52 17.07
CA THR A 131 15.77 16.50 18.21
C THR A 131 14.38 16.90 17.77
N CYS A 132 13.37 16.22 18.28
CA CYS A 132 11.96 16.42 17.93
C CYS A 132 11.09 16.60 19.19
N ASP A 133 11.64 17.25 20.21
CA ASP A 133 10.96 17.46 21.49
C ASP A 133 9.60 18.14 21.30
N GLY A 134 8.56 17.56 21.91
CA GLY A 134 7.18 18.01 21.76
C GLY A 134 6.43 17.44 20.54
N MET A 135 7.09 16.66 19.69
CA MET A 135 6.50 15.98 18.53
C MET A 135 6.50 14.46 18.66
N VAL A 136 6.68 13.92 19.87
CA VAL A 136 6.70 12.46 20.10
C VAL A 136 5.39 11.83 19.61
N GLY A 137 5.51 10.79 18.79
CA GLY A 137 4.38 10.15 18.13
C GLY A 137 4.06 10.70 16.74
N ALA A 138 4.78 11.72 16.27
CA ALA A 138 4.70 12.15 14.89
C ALA A 138 5.25 11.07 13.95
N TYR A 139 4.57 10.85 12.83
CA TYR A 139 5.03 9.94 11.77
C TYR A 139 4.80 10.59 10.41
N CYS A 140 5.86 10.67 9.62
CA CYS A 140 5.94 11.53 8.46
C CYS A 140 6.51 10.75 7.28
N GLU A 141 5.85 10.85 6.14
CA GLU A 141 6.32 10.26 4.89
C GLU A 141 6.95 11.35 4.01
N TYR A 142 8.24 11.19 3.71
CA TYR A 142 9.04 12.06 2.86
C TYR A 142 9.45 11.31 1.59
N GLY A 143 8.53 11.29 0.61
CA GLY A 143 8.71 10.53 -0.61
C GLY A 143 8.79 9.04 -0.31
N GLU A 144 10.00 8.47 -0.37
CA GLU A 144 10.22 7.05 -0.12
C GLU A 144 10.62 6.75 1.34
N THR A 145 11.05 7.76 2.09
CA THR A 145 11.53 7.61 3.47
C THR A 145 10.41 7.92 4.45
N ALA A 146 10.27 7.12 5.50
CA ALA A 146 9.36 7.42 6.59
C ALA A 146 10.12 7.73 7.88
N CYS A 147 9.80 8.85 8.52
CA CYS A 147 10.42 9.29 9.76
C CYS A 147 9.39 9.35 10.89
N GLY A 148 9.75 8.82 12.06
CA GLY A 148 8.95 8.98 13.26
C GLY A 148 9.72 9.64 14.39
N CYS A 149 9.05 10.49 15.17
CA CYS A 149 9.64 11.10 16.35
C CYS A 149 9.38 10.24 17.58
N THR A 150 10.46 9.78 18.22
CA THR A 150 10.38 8.84 19.34
C THR A 150 11.48 9.09 20.35
N ASN A 151 11.24 8.69 21.59
CA ASN A 151 12.24 8.63 22.67
C ASN A 151 12.42 7.19 23.19
N CYS A 152 12.03 6.19 22.37
CA CYS A 152 12.03 4.77 22.71
C CYS A 152 13.10 4.00 21.90
N PHE A 153 14.38 4.21 22.19
CA PHE A 153 15.51 3.60 21.46
C PHE A 153 15.97 2.24 22.02
N GLY A 154 15.05 1.29 22.19
CA GLY A 154 15.38 -0.08 22.65
C GLY A 154 15.51 -0.22 24.17
N GLY A 155 14.77 0.58 24.92
CA GLY A 155 14.69 0.55 26.38
C GLY A 155 13.45 1.30 26.86
N PRO A 156 13.31 1.58 28.18
CA PRO A 156 12.22 2.41 28.68
C PRO A 156 12.22 3.76 27.96
N CYS A 157 11.09 4.14 27.39
CA CYS A 157 10.94 5.43 26.72
C CYS A 157 11.31 6.56 27.69
N GLY A 158 12.21 7.45 27.25
CA GLY A 158 12.69 8.55 28.09
C GLY A 158 13.81 9.35 27.44
N GLY A 159 14.10 10.52 28.02
CA GLY A 159 15.10 11.44 27.49
C GLY A 159 14.60 12.29 26.32
N THR A 160 15.55 12.86 25.59
CA THR A 160 15.32 13.71 24.41
C THR A 160 14.77 12.88 23.25
N ALA A 161 13.68 13.34 22.65
CA ALA A 161 13.11 12.69 21.48
C ALA A 161 13.95 13.03 20.24
N MET A 162 14.18 12.03 19.38
CA MET A 162 14.89 12.21 18.12
C MET A 162 14.08 11.59 16.99
N TRP A 163 14.27 12.12 15.78
CA TRP A 163 13.72 11.51 14.57
C TRP A 163 14.44 10.20 14.28
N ASP A 164 13.69 9.12 14.10
CA ASP A 164 14.19 7.88 13.48
C ASP A 164 13.63 7.80 12.06
N CYS A 165 14.49 7.72 11.07
CA CYS A 165 14.11 7.72 9.66
C CYS A 165 14.49 6.39 9.01
N THR A 166 13.50 5.78 8.35
CA THR A 166 13.58 4.45 7.76
C THR A 166 13.42 4.55 6.25
N MET A 167 14.39 3.99 5.54
CA MET A 167 14.33 3.83 4.09
C MET A 167 13.55 2.56 3.74
N PRO A 168 12.93 2.49 2.55
CA PRO A 168 12.27 1.27 2.11
C PRO A 168 13.31 0.16 1.88
N PRO A 169 12.88 -1.11 1.75
CA PRO A 169 13.79 -2.19 1.43
C PRO A 169 14.58 -1.88 0.14
N PRO A 170 15.90 -2.18 0.09
CA PRO A 170 16.75 -1.85 -1.05
C PRO A 170 16.47 -2.71 -2.29
N ASP A 171 15.82 -3.87 -2.13
CA ASP A 171 15.38 -4.70 -3.25
C ASP A 171 14.13 -4.07 -3.87
N SER A 172 14.23 -3.65 -5.13
CA SER A 172 13.15 -2.99 -5.86
C SER A 172 11.92 -3.87 -6.12
N ARG A 173 12.01 -5.19 -5.87
CA ARG A 173 10.86 -6.11 -5.93
C ARG A 173 10.02 -6.05 -4.66
N CYS A 174 10.57 -5.53 -3.56
CA CYS A 174 9.79 -5.27 -2.37
C CYS A 174 8.87 -4.07 -2.58
N PRO A 175 7.60 -4.16 -2.18
CA PRO A 175 6.75 -2.99 -2.01
C PRO A 175 7.45 -1.90 -1.20
N ARG A 176 7.13 -0.64 -1.46
CA ARG A 176 7.75 0.49 -0.73
C ARG A 176 7.19 0.65 0.67
N ARG A 177 5.89 0.41 0.83
CA ARG A 177 5.22 0.33 2.13
C ARG A 177 5.06 -1.12 2.51
N THR A 178 5.06 -1.38 3.80
CA THR A 178 4.76 -2.70 4.35
C THR A 178 3.37 -3.17 3.88
N PRO A 179 3.29 -4.20 3.02
CA PRO A 179 2.02 -4.72 2.54
C PRO A 179 1.25 -5.40 3.67
N ASN A 180 -0.04 -5.67 3.47
CA ASN A 180 -0.79 -6.47 4.42
C ASN A 180 -0.44 -7.95 4.29
N ALA A 181 -0.46 -8.67 5.41
CA ALA A 181 -0.42 -10.12 5.37
C ALA A 181 -1.61 -10.62 4.55
N GLY A 182 -1.35 -11.56 3.65
CA GLY A 182 -2.34 -12.13 2.75
C GLY A 182 -2.64 -11.31 1.49
N ASP A 183 -2.02 -10.13 1.32
CA ASP A 183 -1.97 -9.47 0.02
C ASP A 183 -1.20 -10.32 -1.00
N TYR A 184 -1.55 -10.21 -2.27
CA TYR A 184 -0.86 -10.92 -3.35
C TYR A 184 0.61 -10.49 -3.47
N CYS A 185 1.47 -11.47 -3.77
CA CYS A 185 2.86 -11.26 -4.12
C CYS A 185 3.26 -12.19 -5.28
N ALA A 186 4.08 -11.68 -6.21
CA ALA A 186 4.46 -12.41 -7.41
C ALA A 186 5.75 -13.22 -7.24
N ASP A 187 6.70 -12.71 -6.46
CA ASP A 187 8.04 -13.28 -6.31
C ASP A 187 8.10 -14.26 -5.14
N GLU A 188 7.76 -15.52 -5.37
CA GLU A 188 7.80 -16.58 -4.36
C GLU A 188 9.16 -16.67 -3.65
N GLY A 189 9.14 -16.71 -2.31
CA GLY A 189 10.34 -16.75 -1.47
C GLY A 189 11.07 -15.40 -1.32
N LEU A 190 10.56 -14.31 -1.89
CA LEU A 190 11.06 -12.97 -1.63
C LEU A 190 10.76 -12.58 -0.17
N THR A 191 11.79 -12.20 0.57
CA THR A 191 11.68 -11.64 1.92
C THR A 191 12.01 -10.16 1.89
N CYS A 192 11.15 -9.36 2.54
CA CYS A 192 11.29 -7.91 2.61
C CYS A 192 11.20 -7.46 4.07
N ASP A 193 12.25 -6.77 4.54
CA ASP A 193 12.34 -6.21 5.88
C ASP A 193 12.03 -4.70 5.85
N TYR A 194 11.08 -4.28 6.69
CA TYR A 194 10.57 -2.93 6.76
C TYR A 194 10.79 -2.33 8.14
N GLY A 195 10.89 -1.00 8.18
CA GLY A 195 10.77 -0.20 9.40
C GLY A 195 11.89 -0.44 10.42
N THR A 196 11.64 0.03 11.65
CA THR A 196 12.57 -0.11 12.78
C THR A 196 11.81 -0.45 14.06
N CYS A 197 12.53 -1.06 15.00
CA CYS A 197 11.99 -1.36 16.31
C CYS A 197 11.65 -0.12 17.13
N THR A 198 12.45 0.94 16.99
CA THR A 198 12.28 2.20 17.72
C THR A 198 10.95 2.88 17.39
N LEU A 199 10.44 2.67 16.17
CA LEU A 199 9.14 3.17 15.72
C LEU A 199 7.99 2.14 15.89
N GLY A 200 8.30 0.91 16.30
CA GLY A 200 7.32 -0.18 16.32
C GLY A 200 6.79 -0.54 14.91
N THR A 201 7.52 -0.18 13.86
CA THR A 201 7.17 -0.44 12.45
C THR A 201 7.94 -1.61 11.86
N GLN A 202 8.83 -2.23 12.64
CA GLN A 202 9.60 -3.38 12.18
C GLN A 202 8.67 -4.51 11.73
N ALA A 203 8.89 -4.99 10.52
CA ALA A 203 8.18 -6.11 9.95
C ALA A 203 9.08 -6.87 8.97
N SER A 204 8.97 -8.19 8.95
CA SER A 204 9.47 -9.02 7.85
C SER A 204 8.31 -9.77 7.24
N LEU A 205 8.18 -9.64 5.92
CA LEU A 205 7.19 -10.40 5.15
C LEU A 205 7.90 -11.26 4.12
N THR A 206 7.48 -12.51 4.02
CA THR A 206 7.93 -13.45 3.00
C THR A 206 6.78 -13.78 2.07
N CYS A 207 7.02 -13.73 0.77
CA CYS A 207 6.05 -14.18 -0.21
C CYS A 207 5.97 -15.70 -0.19
N THR A 208 4.80 -16.25 0.16
CA THR A 208 4.59 -17.70 0.24
C THR A 208 3.22 -18.07 -0.30
N ASP A 209 3.21 -19.01 -1.25
CA ASP A 209 2.02 -19.44 -1.98
C ASP A 209 1.28 -18.27 -2.66
N GLY A 210 2.04 -17.31 -3.19
CA GLY A 210 1.50 -16.11 -3.84
C GLY A 210 0.86 -15.08 -2.90
N ALA A 211 1.09 -15.16 -1.59
CA ALA A 211 0.63 -14.18 -0.62
C ALA A 211 1.70 -13.79 0.42
N TRP A 212 1.68 -12.54 0.87
CA TRP A 212 2.61 -12.07 1.91
C TRP A 212 2.32 -12.73 3.26
N ARG A 213 3.33 -13.32 3.89
CA ARG A 213 3.26 -13.89 5.24
C ARG A 213 4.13 -13.08 6.19
N SER A 214 3.54 -12.55 7.25
CA SER A 214 4.30 -11.88 8.31
C SER A 214 5.07 -12.91 9.13
N THR A 215 6.38 -12.76 9.21
CA THR A 215 7.20 -13.43 10.23
C THR A 215 7.32 -12.50 11.42
N ASP A 216 6.86 -12.93 12.59
CA ASP A 216 7.08 -12.21 13.84
C ASP A 216 8.59 -12.02 14.05
N ILE A 217 9.06 -10.78 13.90
CA ILE A 217 10.39 -10.40 14.35
C ILE A 217 10.19 -9.64 15.66
N PRO A 218 10.46 -10.27 16.81
CA PRO A 218 10.40 -9.56 18.07
C PRO A 218 11.51 -8.53 18.09
N CYS A 219 11.15 -7.30 18.44
CA CYS A 219 12.13 -6.28 18.72
C CYS A 219 12.94 -6.66 19.97
N PRO A 220 14.28 -6.59 19.92
CA PRO A 220 15.10 -6.80 21.11
C PRO A 220 14.76 -5.73 22.15
N VAL A 221 14.45 -6.20 23.37
CA VAL A 221 14.14 -5.39 24.55
C VAL A 221 15.38 -5.03 25.36
#